data_AF-A0A1H9KLL9-F1
#
_entry.id   AF-A0A1H9KLL9-F1
#
_cell.length_a   1.000
_cell.length_b   1.000
_cell.length_c   1.000
_cell.angle_alpha   90.00
_cell.angle_beta   90.00
_cell.angle_gamma   90.00
#
_symmetry.space_group_name_H-M   'P 1'
#
loop_
_entity.id
_entity.type
_entity.pdbx_description
1 polymer ?
#
loop_
_entity_poly.entity_id
_entity_poly.type
_entity_poly.pdbx_seq_one_letter_code
_entity_poly.pdbx_strand_id
1 'polypeptide(L)'
;MRHKIRLAAAASGVVLSAALAAFPAASAATLLADDFGDGDSSGWSTNGGTWTVTSGAFQQAATSADAKALTGPGWTDQAVQARVRPSAFNGANRHAAVLARAQSTGNYYYLAVTNSGSVVLGKRAGGGFTPLASAPATVPTGSWATLRLEAFGTTLRGFLDNVEVVTATDGTFGSGRAGVSTHYAGAAFDDVLVTDTPGAGAPPTTTTPTTTTPQTPGTCATTGSPTGFASVTAWGQNGTTGGAGGPVIEADTANEVLAAIGQAGPLTVCVRGMIALPAGMHDVASDKTIVGIGANSGFTGGGLNIGLPVDNAVTAPPANAVHNVIIRNLVFRDWSDDAINVQMFSHHVWIDHNDLSSGYDGAIDIKRGSSYITVSWNHTHHHTKNMLLGHDDKNGAQDIGRLKVTYHHNWFDRTPQRNPRVRFGEPVHLFNNYYFRNSDVGVACQANSGCVVEGNHFENVEEPVSNHYAGPAGRCVARNNVFTGESGQPDCSGAVEEPRTYYDYVLDDPGTVKAAVMAGAGVGKIRS
;
A
#
# COMPACT_ATOMS: atom_id res chain seq x y z
N MET A 1 21.46 -65.01 -68.21
CA MET A 1 20.66 -66.15 -67.71
C MET A 1 19.57 -65.64 -66.79
N ARG A 2 18.38 -66.23 -66.91
CA ARG A 2 17.18 -65.96 -66.10
C ARG A 2 17.46 -66.17 -64.60
N HIS A 3 16.90 -65.34 -63.72
CA HIS A 3 15.88 -65.79 -62.76
C HIS A 3 15.33 -64.66 -61.89
N LYS A 4 13.99 -64.62 -61.82
CA LYS A 4 13.19 -63.88 -60.85
C LYS A 4 13.30 -64.55 -59.48
N ILE A 5 13.46 -63.79 -58.40
CA ILE A 5 12.96 -64.16 -57.07
C ILE A 5 12.32 -62.92 -56.44
N ARG A 6 11.06 -63.08 -56.04
CA ARG A 6 10.26 -62.14 -55.25
C ARG A 6 10.66 -62.29 -53.78
N LEU A 7 10.85 -61.20 -53.05
CA LEU A 7 10.77 -61.18 -51.59
C LEU A 7 9.84 -60.04 -51.18
N ALA A 8 8.78 -60.39 -50.45
CA ALA A 8 7.86 -59.47 -49.80
C ALA A 8 8.52 -58.93 -48.53
N ALA A 9 8.49 -57.61 -48.34
CA ALA A 9 8.83 -56.95 -47.09
C ALA A 9 7.58 -56.23 -46.58
N ALA A 10 7.15 -56.61 -45.37
CA ALA A 10 6.05 -56.00 -44.65
C ALA A 10 6.41 -54.55 -44.29
N ALA A 11 5.56 -53.60 -44.67
CA ALA A 11 5.66 -52.22 -44.24
C ALA A 11 4.95 -52.06 -42.90
N SER A 12 5.71 -51.94 -41.81
CA SER A 12 5.19 -51.47 -40.53
C SER A 12 4.98 -49.96 -40.60
N GLY A 13 3.73 -49.54 -40.76
CA GLY A 13 3.34 -48.14 -40.65
C GLY A 13 3.41 -47.68 -39.18
N VAL A 14 4.37 -46.83 -38.86
CA VAL A 14 4.37 -46.03 -37.64
C VAL A 14 3.57 -44.77 -37.93
N VAL A 15 2.34 -44.71 -37.40
CA VAL A 15 1.56 -43.47 -37.37
C VAL A 15 2.18 -42.58 -36.30
N LEU A 16 2.98 -41.60 -36.73
CA LEU A 16 3.50 -40.55 -35.86
C LEU A 16 2.40 -39.50 -35.69
N SER A 17 1.61 -39.64 -34.63
CA SER A 17 0.65 -38.61 -34.22
C SER A 17 1.43 -37.37 -33.74
N ALA A 18 1.58 -36.37 -34.61
CA ALA A 18 2.06 -35.06 -34.23
C ALA A 18 0.99 -34.38 -33.36
N ALA A 19 1.14 -34.49 -32.04
CA ALA A 19 0.43 -33.64 -31.11
C ALA A 19 0.94 -32.20 -31.33
N LEU A 20 0.13 -31.35 -31.98
CA LEU A 20 0.30 -29.90 -31.86
C LEU A 20 0.09 -29.55 -30.39
N ALA A 21 1.19 -29.36 -29.67
CA ALA A 21 1.16 -28.65 -28.41
C ALA A 21 0.75 -27.21 -28.73
N ALA A 22 -0.52 -26.87 -28.48
CA ALA A 22 -0.92 -25.49 -28.34
C ALA A 22 -0.20 -24.95 -27.10
N PHE A 23 0.92 -24.26 -27.32
CA PHE A 23 1.50 -23.43 -26.27
C PHE A 23 0.46 -22.37 -25.91
N PRO A 24 0.10 -22.19 -24.63
CA PRO A 24 -0.64 -21.00 -24.25
C PRO A 24 0.20 -19.79 -24.68
N ALA A 25 -0.41 -18.88 -25.45
CA ALA A 25 0.20 -17.57 -25.65
C ALA A 25 0.52 -17.01 -24.27
N ALA A 26 1.79 -16.65 -24.04
CA ALA A 26 2.19 -16.00 -22.81
C ALA A 26 1.30 -14.76 -22.64
N SER A 27 0.46 -14.75 -21.61
CA SER A 27 -0.35 -13.60 -21.27
C SER A 27 0.62 -12.47 -20.90
N ALA A 28 0.53 -11.33 -21.61
CA ALA A 28 1.24 -10.12 -21.22
C ALA A 28 0.92 -9.81 -19.75
N ALA A 29 1.94 -9.58 -18.91
CA ALA A 29 1.66 -9.14 -17.55
C ALA A 29 1.39 -7.64 -17.60
N THR A 30 0.13 -7.26 -17.36
CA THR A 30 -0.21 -5.86 -17.07
C THR A 30 0.53 -5.46 -15.80
N LEU A 31 1.47 -4.52 -15.94
CA LEU A 31 2.24 -3.98 -14.83
C LEU A 31 1.46 -2.89 -14.11
N LEU A 32 0.71 -2.08 -14.86
CA LEU A 32 -0.14 -1.00 -14.37
C LEU A 32 -1.20 -0.67 -15.42
N ALA A 33 -2.40 -0.33 -15.00
CA ALA A 33 -3.44 0.24 -15.86
C ALA A 33 -4.22 1.29 -15.08
N ASP A 34 -4.68 2.33 -15.77
CA ASP A 34 -5.46 3.42 -15.20
C ASP A 34 -6.30 4.10 -16.30
N ASP A 35 -7.63 3.99 -16.21
CA ASP A 35 -8.58 4.66 -17.11
C ASP A 35 -9.13 5.96 -16.53
N PHE A 36 -8.70 6.34 -15.32
CA PHE A 36 -9.20 7.50 -14.57
C PHE A 36 -10.73 7.55 -14.45
N GLY A 37 -11.42 6.44 -14.69
CA GLY A 37 -12.88 6.32 -14.67
C GLY A 37 -13.43 6.40 -13.25
N ASP A 38 -12.57 6.11 -12.27
CA ASP A 38 -12.77 6.31 -10.84
C ASP A 38 -12.71 7.77 -10.40
N GLY A 39 -12.30 8.68 -11.28
CA GLY A 39 -12.30 10.11 -11.01
C GLY A 39 -11.08 10.60 -10.22
N ASP A 40 -10.04 9.79 -10.03
CA ASP A 40 -8.83 10.18 -9.31
C ASP A 40 -7.53 9.81 -10.05
N SER A 41 -6.40 10.32 -9.56
CA SER A 41 -5.07 10.04 -10.14
C SER A 41 -4.15 9.39 -9.11
N SER A 42 -4.70 8.51 -8.28
CA SER A 42 -3.98 7.77 -7.25
C SER A 42 -2.84 6.96 -7.86
N GLY A 43 -1.67 6.97 -7.21
CA GLY A 43 -0.46 6.36 -7.76
C GLY A 43 0.32 7.24 -8.75
N TRP A 44 -0.22 8.42 -9.11
CA TRP A 44 0.49 9.42 -9.90
C TRP A 44 1.12 10.51 -9.03
N SER A 45 2.40 10.79 -9.28
CA SER A 45 3.11 11.91 -8.69
C SER A 45 3.30 13.01 -9.75
N THR A 46 2.76 14.20 -9.51
CA THR A 46 2.80 15.30 -10.46
C THR A 46 3.94 16.27 -10.18
N ASN A 47 4.43 16.91 -11.25
CA ASN A 47 5.44 17.96 -11.18
C ASN A 47 5.14 19.01 -12.26
N GLY A 48 4.89 20.24 -11.83
CA GLY A 48 4.51 21.35 -12.72
C GLY A 48 3.09 21.21 -13.29
N GLY A 49 2.53 22.34 -13.75
CA GLY A 49 1.19 22.42 -14.33
C GLY A 49 0.05 22.33 -13.31
N THR A 50 -1.15 22.07 -13.83
CA THR A 50 -2.38 21.88 -13.06
C THR A 50 -3.01 20.57 -13.51
N TRP A 51 -3.02 19.57 -12.63
CA TRP A 51 -3.46 18.22 -12.92
C TRP A 51 -4.72 17.90 -12.11
N THR A 52 -5.75 17.41 -12.80
CA THR A 52 -7.03 17.02 -12.20
C THR A 52 -7.64 15.90 -13.02
N VAL A 53 -8.20 14.88 -12.37
CA VAL A 53 -9.07 13.95 -13.10
C VAL A 53 -10.45 14.58 -13.23
N THR A 54 -10.96 14.61 -14.46
CA THR A 54 -12.26 15.22 -14.78
C THR A 54 -12.83 14.55 -16.02
N SER A 55 -14.09 14.12 -15.92
CA SER A 55 -14.79 13.39 -16.99
C SER A 55 -14.10 12.10 -17.42
N GLY A 56 -13.59 11.33 -16.44
CA GLY A 56 -12.94 10.03 -16.70
C GLY A 56 -11.60 10.15 -17.42
N ALA A 57 -10.89 11.27 -17.26
CA ALA A 57 -9.60 11.48 -17.89
C ALA A 57 -8.71 12.36 -17.02
N PHE A 58 -7.41 12.07 -17.00
CA PHE A 58 -6.43 12.87 -16.28
C PHE A 58 -6.04 14.09 -17.09
N GLN A 59 -6.52 15.25 -16.67
CA GLN A 59 -6.37 16.51 -17.38
C GLN A 59 -5.22 17.33 -16.81
N GLN A 60 -4.35 17.76 -17.72
CA GLN A 60 -3.43 18.86 -17.53
C GLN A 60 -4.03 20.10 -18.20
N ALA A 61 -4.22 21.19 -17.45
CA ALA A 61 -4.84 22.41 -17.97
C ALA A 61 -3.85 23.56 -18.26
N ALA A 62 -2.70 23.60 -17.58
CA ALA A 62 -1.80 24.76 -17.61
C ALA A 62 -0.89 24.78 -18.85
N THR A 63 -0.97 25.83 -19.68
CA THR A 63 -0.07 25.99 -20.84
C THR A 63 1.20 26.78 -20.53
N SER A 64 1.46 27.12 -19.27
CA SER A 64 2.58 27.96 -18.81
C SER A 64 3.76 27.19 -18.21
N ALA A 65 3.72 25.86 -18.22
CA ALA A 65 4.74 25.03 -17.57
C ALA A 65 5.09 23.77 -18.38
N ASP A 66 6.28 23.23 -18.08
CA ASP A 66 6.56 21.82 -18.25
C ASP A 66 5.85 21.04 -17.15
N ALA A 67 4.92 20.18 -17.53
CA ALA A 67 4.12 19.41 -16.58
C ALA A 67 4.33 17.92 -16.80
N LYS A 68 4.48 17.15 -15.73
CA LYS A 68 4.70 15.69 -15.77
C LYS A 68 3.86 15.03 -14.69
N ALA A 69 3.38 13.85 -14.98
CA ALA A 69 2.84 12.94 -13.99
C ALA A 69 3.49 11.57 -14.18
N LEU A 70 4.11 11.04 -13.14
CA LEU A 70 4.82 9.76 -13.16
C LEU A 70 4.08 8.74 -12.31
N THR A 71 4.13 7.47 -12.68
CA THR A 71 3.44 6.37 -11.99
C THR A 71 4.28 5.09 -11.94
N GLY A 72 3.96 4.22 -10.98
CA GLY A 72 4.59 2.92 -10.77
C GLY A 72 5.99 2.96 -10.11
N PRO A 73 6.51 1.79 -9.69
CA PRO A 73 7.81 1.64 -9.02
C PRO A 73 9.02 1.80 -9.97
N GLY A 74 8.78 1.70 -11.28
CA GLY A 74 9.80 1.74 -12.31
C GLY A 74 10.23 0.35 -12.79
N TRP A 75 10.47 0.25 -14.09
CA TRP A 75 10.71 -1.01 -14.79
C TRP A 75 11.86 -0.85 -15.78
N THR A 76 12.56 -1.96 -16.05
CA THR A 76 13.55 -2.04 -17.13
C THR A 76 12.82 -2.03 -18.46
N ASP A 77 12.22 -3.15 -18.85
CA ASP A 77 11.47 -3.28 -20.08
C ASP A 77 10.00 -2.91 -19.86
N GLN A 78 9.49 -1.97 -20.67
CA GLN A 78 8.11 -1.50 -20.55
C GLN A 78 7.55 -0.99 -21.87
N ALA A 79 6.28 -1.29 -22.14
CA ALA A 79 5.45 -0.56 -23.10
C ALA A 79 4.48 0.32 -22.34
N VAL A 80 4.48 1.63 -22.62
CA VAL A 80 3.58 2.61 -22.00
C VAL A 80 2.63 3.13 -23.07
N GLN A 81 1.34 2.83 -22.91
CA GLN A 81 0.26 3.22 -23.80
C GLN A 81 -0.70 4.18 -23.08
N ALA A 82 -1.25 5.17 -23.78
CA ALA A 82 -2.36 5.99 -23.31
C ALA A 82 -3.11 6.61 -24.49
N ARG A 83 -4.42 6.85 -24.34
CA ARG A 83 -5.12 7.85 -25.14
C ARG A 83 -4.71 9.24 -24.70
N VAL A 84 -4.48 10.12 -25.68
CA VAL A 84 -4.06 11.51 -25.47
C VAL A 84 -4.94 12.42 -26.31
N ARG A 85 -5.48 13.47 -25.68
CA ARG A 85 -6.25 14.53 -26.34
C ARG A 85 -5.66 15.89 -26.00
N PRO A 86 -4.78 16.44 -26.85
CA PRO A 86 -4.29 17.80 -26.68
C PRO A 86 -5.44 18.81 -26.71
N SER A 87 -5.45 19.77 -25.80
CA SER A 87 -6.50 20.80 -25.72
C SER A 87 -6.01 22.18 -26.14
N ALA A 88 -4.76 22.51 -25.83
CA ALA A 88 -4.15 23.79 -26.19
C ALA A 88 -2.62 23.70 -26.23
N PHE A 89 -1.98 24.59 -26.99
CA PHE A 89 -0.53 24.72 -27.05
C PHE A 89 -0.14 26.19 -26.94
N ASN A 90 0.91 26.49 -26.18
CA ASN A 90 1.43 27.85 -26.03
C ASN A 90 2.82 27.99 -26.63
N GLY A 91 2.86 28.53 -27.86
CA GLY A 91 4.07 28.69 -28.67
C GLY A 91 4.29 27.55 -29.66
N ALA A 92 5.42 27.58 -30.36
CA ALA A 92 5.79 26.55 -31.33
C ALA A 92 6.50 25.36 -30.67
N ASN A 93 6.45 24.18 -31.31
CA ASN A 93 7.14 22.96 -30.87
C ASN A 93 6.76 22.53 -29.45
N ARG A 94 5.46 22.63 -29.13
CA ARG A 94 4.86 22.19 -27.87
C ARG A 94 4.21 20.83 -28.05
N HIS A 95 4.08 20.07 -26.96
CA HIS A 95 3.66 18.69 -27.08
C HIS A 95 2.91 18.14 -25.86
N ALA A 96 2.19 17.05 -26.10
CA ALA A 96 1.68 16.10 -25.12
C ALA A 96 2.31 14.72 -25.39
N ALA A 97 2.63 13.96 -24.35
CA ALA A 97 3.46 12.75 -24.47
C ALA A 97 3.17 11.68 -23.42
N VAL A 98 3.47 10.43 -23.77
CA VAL A 98 3.69 9.32 -22.82
C VAL A 98 5.19 9.19 -22.53
N LEU A 99 5.53 8.70 -21.33
CA LEU A 99 6.88 8.61 -20.81
C LEU A 99 7.23 7.17 -20.43
N ALA A 100 8.46 6.75 -20.72
CA ALA A 100 9.01 5.49 -20.28
C ALA A 100 10.37 5.69 -19.62
N ARG A 101 10.71 4.79 -18.68
CA ARG A 101 11.98 4.76 -17.96
C ARG A 101 12.36 6.10 -17.33
N ALA A 102 11.38 6.77 -16.73
CA ALA A 102 11.60 8.02 -16.03
C ALA A 102 12.36 7.79 -14.72
N GLN A 103 13.60 8.27 -14.66
CA GLN A 103 14.45 8.23 -13.46
C GLN A 103 14.23 9.47 -12.59
N SER A 104 13.80 10.57 -13.20
CA SER A 104 13.41 11.81 -12.54
C SER A 104 12.51 12.63 -13.47
N THR A 105 12.05 13.80 -13.01
CA THR A 105 11.29 14.75 -13.84
C THR A 105 12.13 15.44 -14.93
N GLY A 106 13.45 15.22 -14.93
CA GLY A 106 14.40 15.72 -15.94
C GLY A 106 15.05 14.65 -16.80
N ASN A 107 14.84 13.35 -16.52
CA ASN A 107 15.52 12.22 -17.14
C ASN A 107 14.54 11.10 -17.51
N TYR A 108 14.17 10.97 -18.79
CA TYR A 108 13.22 9.97 -19.29
C TYR A 108 13.23 9.87 -20.83
N TYR A 109 12.65 8.79 -21.37
CA TYR A 109 12.23 8.72 -22.78
C TYR A 109 10.78 9.20 -22.92
N TYR A 110 10.45 9.78 -24.08
CA TYR A 110 9.11 10.25 -24.38
C TYR A 110 8.71 9.95 -25.83
N LEU A 111 7.41 9.73 -26.03
CA LEU A 111 6.77 9.75 -27.34
C LEU A 111 5.71 10.85 -27.33
N ALA A 112 5.89 11.85 -28.19
CA ALA A 112 5.14 13.10 -28.16
C ALA A 112 4.40 13.37 -29.46
N VAL A 113 3.16 13.86 -29.36
CA VAL A 113 2.47 14.56 -30.46
C VAL A 113 2.70 16.05 -30.32
N THR A 114 3.11 16.69 -31.41
CA THR A 114 3.54 18.09 -31.41
C THR A 114 2.57 18.98 -32.18
N ASN A 115 2.47 20.24 -31.80
CA ASN A 115 1.67 21.23 -32.55
C ASN A 115 2.29 21.68 -33.89
N SER A 116 3.47 21.17 -34.22
CA SER A 116 4.11 21.31 -35.53
C SER A 116 3.71 20.20 -36.53
N GLY A 117 2.81 19.29 -36.15
CA GLY A 117 2.35 18.20 -37.03
C GLY A 117 3.34 17.05 -37.12
N SER A 118 3.96 16.68 -35.98
CA SER A 118 4.87 15.53 -35.91
C SER A 118 4.63 14.69 -34.67
N VAL A 119 4.89 13.38 -34.80
CA VAL A 119 5.19 12.49 -33.66
C VAL A 119 6.69 12.45 -33.48
N VAL A 120 7.16 12.64 -32.24
CA VAL A 120 8.59 12.68 -31.89
C VAL A 120 8.86 11.66 -30.80
N LEU A 121 9.76 10.72 -31.09
CA LEU A 121 10.42 9.89 -30.10
C LEU A 121 11.70 10.60 -29.66
N GLY A 122 11.88 10.81 -28.36
CA GLY A 122 13.03 11.51 -27.85
C GLY A 122 13.40 11.14 -26.43
N LYS A 123 14.44 11.79 -25.93
CA LYS A 123 14.84 11.73 -24.53
C LYS A 123 14.91 13.12 -23.92
N ARG A 124 14.62 13.22 -22.63
CA ARG A 124 14.99 14.38 -21.82
C ARG A 124 16.14 13.97 -20.90
N ALA A 125 17.22 14.75 -20.87
CA ALA A 125 18.35 14.53 -19.98
C ALA A 125 18.79 15.87 -19.36
N GLY A 126 18.83 15.97 -18.04
CA GLY A 126 19.21 17.20 -17.33
C GLY A 126 18.35 18.41 -17.68
N GLY A 127 17.09 18.19 -18.07
CA GLY A 127 16.15 19.25 -18.45
C GLY A 127 16.07 19.56 -19.95
N GLY A 128 17.06 19.13 -20.76
CA GLY A 128 17.08 19.34 -22.22
C GLY A 128 16.38 18.23 -22.99
N PHE A 129 15.58 18.59 -24.01
CA PHE A 129 14.93 17.65 -24.91
C PHE A 129 15.82 17.35 -26.13
N THR A 130 15.99 16.07 -26.46
CA THR A 130 16.74 15.60 -27.63
C THR A 130 15.86 14.64 -28.44
N PRO A 131 15.41 15.04 -29.65
CA PRO A 131 14.75 14.14 -30.58
C PRO A 131 15.68 12.99 -30.97
N LEU A 132 15.17 11.76 -31.00
CA LEU A 132 15.86 10.57 -31.48
C LEU A 132 15.33 10.13 -32.85
N ALA A 133 14.02 10.26 -33.06
CA ALA A 133 13.35 10.05 -34.34
C ALA A 133 12.06 10.88 -34.41
N SER A 134 11.63 11.23 -35.62
CA SER A 134 10.37 11.93 -35.84
C SER A 134 9.70 11.49 -37.15
N ALA A 135 8.37 11.59 -37.19
CA ALA A 135 7.56 11.35 -38.37
C ALA A 135 6.44 12.39 -38.49
N PRO A 136 6.02 12.78 -39.71
CA PRO A 136 4.90 13.67 -39.90
C PRO A 136 3.60 12.98 -39.47
N ALA A 137 2.86 13.61 -38.57
CA ALA A 137 1.55 13.15 -38.10
C ALA A 137 0.85 14.28 -37.32
N THR A 138 -0.42 14.49 -37.60
CA THR A 138 -1.23 15.55 -36.98
C THR A 138 -2.30 14.93 -36.10
N VAL A 139 -2.30 15.29 -34.82
CA VAL A 139 -3.42 15.05 -33.90
C VAL A 139 -4.08 16.40 -33.62
N PRO A 140 -5.26 16.68 -34.20
CA PRO A 140 -5.96 17.94 -33.96
C PRO A 140 -6.29 18.13 -32.48
N THR A 141 -6.26 19.37 -31.99
CA THR A 141 -6.72 19.69 -30.63
C THR A 141 -8.18 19.25 -30.45
N GLY A 142 -8.48 18.66 -29.30
CA GLY A 142 -9.80 18.11 -28.99
C GLY A 142 -10.07 16.71 -29.55
N SER A 143 -9.16 16.14 -30.34
CA SER A 143 -9.27 14.75 -30.83
C SER A 143 -8.42 13.80 -29.99
N TRP A 144 -8.96 12.62 -29.68
CA TRP A 144 -8.22 11.54 -29.05
C TRP A 144 -7.33 10.83 -30.07
N ALA A 145 -6.12 10.47 -29.68
CA ALA A 145 -5.24 9.53 -30.37
C ALA A 145 -4.53 8.63 -29.36
N THR A 146 -4.16 7.42 -29.75
CA THR A 146 -3.44 6.49 -28.86
C THR A 146 -1.94 6.58 -29.11
N LEU A 147 -1.17 6.90 -28.07
CA LEU A 147 0.28 6.82 -28.10
C LEU A 147 0.73 5.56 -27.37
N ARG A 148 1.70 4.84 -27.95
CA ARG A 148 2.41 3.75 -27.25
C ARG A 148 3.91 3.88 -27.46
N LEU A 149 4.65 3.96 -26.35
CA LEU A 149 6.11 3.96 -26.31
C LEU A 149 6.60 2.63 -25.75
N GLU A 150 7.34 1.89 -26.56
CA GLU A 150 8.01 0.67 -26.12
C GLU A 150 9.49 0.93 -25.89
N ALA A 151 9.98 0.57 -24.71
CA ALA A 151 11.38 0.64 -24.33
C ALA A 151 11.86 -0.73 -23.85
N PHE A 152 12.51 -1.48 -24.75
CA PHE A 152 12.98 -2.85 -24.53
C PHE A 152 14.47 -2.98 -24.84
N GLY A 153 15.29 -3.34 -23.85
CA GLY A 153 16.75 -3.24 -23.97
C GLY A 153 17.17 -1.81 -24.32
N THR A 154 17.89 -1.63 -25.43
CA THR A 154 18.24 -0.30 -25.99
C THR A 154 17.34 0.13 -27.15
N THR A 155 16.32 -0.66 -27.49
CA THR A 155 15.42 -0.39 -28.62
C THR A 155 14.21 0.37 -28.14
N LEU A 156 13.90 1.47 -28.84
CA LEU A 156 12.76 2.32 -28.59
C LEU A 156 11.86 2.31 -29.83
N ARG A 157 10.55 2.10 -29.64
CA ARG A 157 9.56 2.16 -30.72
C ARG A 157 8.37 3.01 -30.29
N GLY A 158 7.93 3.89 -31.19
CA GLY A 158 6.82 4.79 -30.98
C GLY A 158 5.69 4.51 -31.95
N PHE A 159 4.49 4.38 -31.41
CA PHE A 159 3.28 4.07 -32.16
C PHE A 159 2.25 5.18 -31.99
N LEU A 160 1.56 5.51 -33.08
CA LEU A 160 0.36 6.35 -33.10
C LEU A 160 -0.78 5.51 -33.64
N ASP A 161 -1.87 5.39 -32.87
CA ASP A 161 -3.06 4.59 -33.21
C ASP A 161 -2.69 3.17 -33.64
N ASN A 162 -1.79 2.55 -32.85
CA ASN A 162 -1.23 1.21 -33.04
C ASN A 162 -0.38 0.99 -34.29
N VAL A 163 -0.11 2.03 -35.09
CA VAL A 163 0.84 1.98 -36.20
C VAL A 163 2.20 2.44 -35.70
N GLU A 164 3.25 1.64 -35.95
CA GLU A 164 4.62 2.05 -35.66
C GLU A 164 5.00 3.21 -36.60
N VAL A 165 5.34 4.37 -36.04
CA VAL A 165 5.67 5.58 -36.82
C VAL A 165 7.12 6.01 -36.66
N VAL A 166 7.78 5.62 -35.57
CA VAL A 166 9.17 5.97 -35.28
C VAL A 166 9.88 4.86 -34.51
N THR A 167 11.17 4.65 -34.77
CA THR A 167 12.04 3.77 -33.99
C THR A 167 13.42 4.41 -33.79
N ALA A 168 14.08 4.09 -32.69
CA ALA A 168 15.43 4.52 -32.38
C ALA A 168 16.16 3.49 -31.51
N THR A 169 17.48 3.62 -31.43
CA THR A 169 18.31 2.86 -30.48
C THR A 169 19.02 3.83 -29.54
N ASP A 170 18.75 3.75 -28.24
CA ASP A 170 19.38 4.57 -27.21
C ASP A 170 19.34 3.82 -25.86
N GLY A 171 20.46 3.79 -25.14
CA GLY A 171 20.62 3.09 -23.86
C GLY A 171 20.84 4.00 -22.65
N THR A 172 20.61 5.31 -22.79
CA THR A 172 20.82 6.31 -21.73
C THR A 172 20.04 5.98 -20.44
N PHE A 173 18.79 5.52 -20.57
CA PHE A 173 17.96 5.15 -19.42
C PHE A 173 17.63 3.65 -19.48
N GLY A 174 18.23 2.87 -18.59
CA GLY A 174 18.04 1.41 -18.53
C GLY A 174 16.78 0.97 -17.78
N SER A 175 16.25 1.81 -16.89
CA SER A 175 15.03 1.57 -16.13
C SER A 175 14.45 2.86 -15.58
N GLY A 176 13.17 2.82 -15.19
CA GLY A 176 12.50 3.92 -14.50
C GLY A 176 10.98 3.84 -14.64
N ARG A 177 10.29 4.83 -14.08
CA ARG A 177 8.83 4.92 -13.99
C ARG A 177 8.17 5.17 -15.35
N ALA A 178 6.89 4.85 -15.45
CA ALA A 178 6.05 5.27 -16.58
C ALA A 178 5.44 6.65 -16.29
N GLY A 179 4.82 7.29 -17.28
CA GLY A 179 4.09 8.52 -17.02
C GLY A 179 3.51 9.21 -18.24
N VAL A 180 2.97 10.41 -18.02
CA VAL A 180 2.44 11.31 -19.03
C VAL A 180 2.98 12.73 -18.82
N SER A 181 2.90 13.55 -19.87
CA SER A 181 3.68 14.76 -19.97
C SER A 181 3.06 15.79 -20.89
N THR A 182 3.15 17.07 -20.52
CA THR A 182 2.97 18.19 -21.46
C THR A 182 4.15 19.17 -21.37
N HIS A 183 4.44 19.84 -22.49
CA HIS A 183 5.46 20.89 -22.59
C HIS A 183 4.78 22.16 -23.12
N TYR A 184 4.46 23.09 -22.22
CA TYR A 184 3.62 24.28 -22.47
C TYR A 184 2.36 23.96 -23.30
N ALA A 185 1.66 22.90 -22.90
CA ALA A 185 0.45 22.42 -23.56
C ALA A 185 -0.55 21.91 -22.52
N GLY A 186 -1.84 22.03 -22.84
CA GLY A 186 -2.95 21.37 -22.17
C GLY A 186 -3.26 20.05 -22.86
N ALA A 187 -3.58 19.01 -22.10
CA ALA A 187 -4.00 17.72 -22.65
C ALA A 187 -4.79 16.90 -21.62
N ALA A 188 -5.68 16.04 -22.11
CA ALA A 188 -6.26 14.95 -21.33
C ALA A 188 -5.59 13.63 -21.68
N PHE A 189 -5.41 12.77 -20.68
CA PHE A 189 -4.87 11.42 -20.80
C PHE A 189 -5.88 10.43 -20.25
N ASP A 190 -6.00 9.27 -20.88
CA ASP A 190 -6.99 8.26 -20.56
C ASP A 190 -6.48 6.89 -21.02
N ASP A 191 -7.03 5.79 -20.50
CA ASP A 191 -6.64 4.40 -20.80
C ASP A 191 -5.12 4.16 -20.75
N VAL A 192 -4.46 4.61 -19.68
CA VAL A 192 -3.04 4.34 -19.46
C VAL A 192 -2.85 2.85 -19.21
N LEU A 193 -1.91 2.25 -19.92
CA LEU A 193 -1.56 0.84 -19.77
C LEU A 193 -0.04 0.68 -19.85
N VAL A 194 0.52 -0.05 -18.89
CA VAL A 194 1.94 -0.43 -18.84
C VAL A 194 2.06 -1.94 -18.84
N THR A 195 2.84 -2.49 -19.78
CA THR A 195 3.11 -3.94 -19.88
C THR A 195 4.61 -4.21 -19.93
N ASP A 196 5.01 -5.40 -19.48
CA ASP A 196 6.40 -5.89 -19.54
C ASP A 196 6.74 -6.61 -20.85
N THR A 197 5.83 -6.57 -21.82
CA THR A 197 5.94 -7.22 -23.12
C THR A 197 5.55 -6.24 -24.23
N PRO A 198 6.18 -6.34 -25.42
CA PRO A 198 5.81 -5.52 -26.56
C PRO A 198 4.43 -5.88 -27.13
N GLY A 199 3.75 -4.92 -27.72
CA GLY A 199 2.45 -5.09 -28.36
C GLY A 199 1.40 -4.09 -27.87
N ALA A 200 0.30 -4.01 -28.61
CA ALA A 200 -0.88 -3.28 -28.17
C ALA A 200 -1.61 -4.14 -27.12
N GLY A 201 -1.75 -3.61 -25.91
CA GLY A 201 -2.67 -4.20 -24.92
C GLY A 201 -4.09 -3.67 -25.13
N ALA A 202 -5.09 -4.45 -24.71
CA ALA A 202 -6.48 -3.98 -24.70
C ALA A 202 -6.59 -2.79 -23.74
N PRO A 203 -7.25 -1.68 -24.13
CA PRO A 203 -7.59 -0.61 -23.18
C PRO A 203 -8.36 -1.19 -22.00
N PRO A 204 -8.27 -0.59 -20.80
CA PRO A 204 -9.22 -0.90 -19.75
C PRO A 204 -10.64 -0.69 -20.31
N THR A 205 -11.50 -1.71 -20.24
CA THR A 205 -12.89 -1.53 -20.67
C THR A 205 -13.66 -0.77 -19.61
N THR A 206 -14.03 0.46 -19.93
CA THR A 206 -14.90 1.33 -19.14
C THR A 206 -16.23 0.64 -18.86
N THR A 207 -16.56 0.40 -17.60
CA THR A 207 -17.94 0.12 -17.17
C THR A 207 -18.67 1.45 -17.02
N THR A 208 -19.55 1.78 -17.97
CA THR A 208 -20.50 2.91 -17.87
C THR A 208 -21.33 2.82 -16.58
N PRO A 209 -21.64 3.94 -15.88
CA PRO A 209 -22.42 3.90 -14.64
C PRO A 209 -23.85 3.46 -14.94
N THR A 210 -24.22 2.27 -14.49
CA THR A 210 -25.61 1.87 -14.36
C THR A 210 -26.17 2.52 -13.11
N THR A 211 -27.21 3.35 -13.25
CA THR A 211 -28.25 3.44 -12.24
C THR A 211 -28.91 2.07 -12.12
N THR A 212 -28.37 1.24 -11.24
CA THR A 212 -28.96 -0.05 -10.85
C THR A 212 -28.99 -0.13 -9.34
N THR A 213 -30.16 -0.57 -8.87
CA THR A 213 -30.47 -1.20 -7.59
C THR A 213 -29.29 -1.83 -6.82
N PRO A 214 -29.39 -1.93 -5.48
CA PRO A 214 -28.27 -2.25 -4.57
C PRO A 214 -27.38 -3.39 -5.08
N GLN A 215 -26.11 -3.07 -5.33
CA GLN A 215 -25.10 -4.02 -5.78
C GLN A 215 -24.59 -4.90 -4.63
N THR A 216 -24.26 -6.14 -4.98
CA THR A 216 -23.96 -7.21 -4.04
C THR A 216 -22.62 -7.00 -3.31
N PRO A 217 -22.57 -7.23 -1.99
CA PRO A 217 -21.34 -7.09 -1.23
C PRO A 217 -20.22 -8.13 -1.52
N GLY A 218 -18.95 -7.73 -1.36
CA GLY A 218 -17.90 -8.64 -0.86
C GLY A 218 -16.80 -9.13 -1.80
N THR A 219 -15.90 -8.27 -2.27
CA THR A 219 -14.62 -8.67 -2.89
C THR A 219 -13.40 -8.46 -2.00
N CYS A 220 -13.55 -7.78 -0.86
CA CYS A 220 -12.44 -7.57 0.07
C CYS A 220 -12.15 -8.82 0.92
N ALA A 221 -10.86 -9.11 1.08
CA ALA A 221 -10.37 -10.24 1.85
C ALA A 221 -10.58 -10.01 3.36
N THR A 222 -11.55 -10.70 3.95
CA THR A 222 -11.91 -10.57 5.37
C THR A 222 -11.58 -11.81 6.19
N THR A 223 -11.00 -12.84 5.56
CA THR A 223 -10.68 -14.12 6.20
C THR A 223 -9.48 -14.01 7.14
N GLY A 224 -9.46 -14.83 8.19
CA GLY A 224 -8.40 -14.87 9.18
C GLY A 224 -8.88 -14.45 10.57
N SER A 225 -8.02 -14.66 11.56
CA SER A 225 -8.29 -14.35 12.96
C SER A 225 -7.03 -13.80 13.61
N PRO A 226 -7.13 -12.88 14.57
CA PRO A 226 -5.97 -12.39 15.30
C PRO A 226 -5.30 -13.52 16.07
N THR A 227 -3.97 -13.48 16.17
CA THR A 227 -3.23 -14.18 17.23
C THR A 227 -2.90 -13.16 18.31
N GLY A 228 -3.20 -13.49 19.57
CA GLY A 228 -2.87 -12.64 20.69
C GLY A 228 -4.07 -12.06 21.40
N PHE A 229 -3.88 -10.92 22.05
CA PHE A 229 -4.88 -10.37 22.96
C PHE A 229 -6.25 -10.05 22.33
N ALA A 230 -6.32 -9.77 21.02
CA ALA A 230 -7.58 -9.58 20.33
C ALA A 230 -8.38 -10.88 20.11
N SER A 231 -7.78 -12.06 20.31
CA SER A 231 -8.47 -13.36 20.22
C SER A 231 -9.05 -13.85 21.55
N VAL A 232 -8.73 -13.18 22.66
CA VAL A 232 -9.09 -13.61 24.01
C VAL A 232 -10.60 -13.46 24.25
N THR A 233 -11.20 -14.41 24.96
CA THR A 233 -12.58 -14.29 25.45
C THR A 233 -12.59 -13.42 26.71
N ALA A 234 -12.94 -12.15 26.59
CA ALA A 234 -13.03 -11.23 27.71
C ALA A 234 -14.06 -10.13 27.48
N TRP A 235 -14.56 -9.54 28.56
CA TRP A 235 -15.43 -8.36 28.53
C TRP A 235 -16.63 -8.50 27.58
N GLY A 236 -17.24 -9.69 27.57
CA GLY A 236 -18.42 -9.99 26.75
C GLY A 236 -18.13 -10.32 25.28
N GLN A 237 -16.86 -10.36 24.87
CA GLN A 237 -16.43 -10.75 23.53
C GLN A 237 -15.76 -12.12 23.53
N ASN A 238 -15.82 -12.82 22.41
CA ASN A 238 -15.18 -14.12 22.19
C ASN A 238 -14.12 -14.01 21.10
N GLY A 239 -13.14 -13.14 21.33
CA GLY A 239 -12.22 -12.67 20.32
C GLY A 239 -12.80 -11.56 19.44
N THR A 240 -12.05 -11.18 18.39
CA THR A 240 -12.39 -10.09 17.47
C THR A 240 -12.79 -10.65 16.11
N THR A 241 -14.01 -10.33 15.68
CA THR A 241 -14.60 -10.75 14.40
C THR A 241 -15.01 -9.57 13.51
N GLY A 242 -14.96 -8.34 14.04
CA GLY A 242 -15.29 -7.13 13.31
C GLY A 242 -16.74 -7.11 12.84
N GLY A 243 -16.94 -6.79 11.56
CA GLY A 243 -18.23 -6.76 10.90
C GLY A 243 -18.76 -8.12 10.43
N ALA A 244 -18.18 -9.25 10.88
CA ALA A 244 -18.61 -10.58 10.46
C ALA A 244 -20.09 -10.83 10.80
N GLY A 245 -20.80 -11.50 9.88
CA GLY A 245 -22.25 -11.74 9.99
C GLY A 245 -23.13 -10.52 9.68
N GLY A 246 -22.53 -9.34 9.51
CA GLY A 246 -23.20 -8.13 9.03
C GLY A 246 -23.20 -8.00 7.51
N PRO A 247 -23.87 -6.95 6.99
CA PRO A 247 -23.66 -6.51 5.62
C PRO A 247 -22.18 -6.21 5.35
N VAL A 248 -21.80 -6.40 4.10
CA VAL A 248 -20.56 -5.87 3.56
C VAL A 248 -20.97 -4.71 2.63
N ILE A 249 -20.16 -3.66 2.57
CA ILE A 249 -20.30 -2.58 1.60
C ILE A 249 -18.93 -2.30 1.02
N GLU A 250 -18.92 -1.60 -0.10
CA GLU A 250 -17.72 -1.00 -0.65
C GLU A 250 -17.87 0.52 -0.57
N ALA A 251 -16.77 1.21 -0.28
CA ALA A 251 -16.73 2.66 -0.20
C ALA A 251 -15.46 3.17 -0.89
N ASP A 252 -15.61 4.17 -1.75
CA ASP A 252 -14.52 4.83 -2.47
C ASP A 252 -14.50 6.36 -2.25
N THR A 253 -15.47 6.89 -1.50
CA THR A 253 -15.48 8.29 -1.08
C THR A 253 -15.36 8.47 0.44
N ALA A 254 -14.86 9.64 0.85
CA ALA A 254 -14.82 10.00 2.27
C ALA A 254 -16.22 10.00 2.91
N ASN A 255 -17.24 10.51 2.21
CA ASN A 255 -18.60 10.56 2.74
C ASN A 255 -19.17 9.16 3.01
N GLU A 256 -18.94 8.21 2.11
CA GLU A 256 -19.41 6.83 2.28
C GLU A 256 -18.67 6.14 3.42
N VAL A 257 -17.35 6.26 3.48
CA VAL A 257 -16.55 5.70 4.57
C VAL A 257 -17.03 6.27 5.91
N LEU A 258 -17.08 7.59 6.05
CA LEU A 258 -17.46 8.23 7.30
C LEU A 258 -18.90 7.88 7.72
N ALA A 259 -19.82 7.81 6.76
CA ALA A 259 -21.18 7.38 7.05
C ALA A 259 -21.23 5.91 7.50
N ALA A 260 -20.43 5.03 6.90
CA ALA A 260 -20.42 3.60 7.17
C ALA A 260 -19.76 3.23 8.50
N ILE A 261 -18.58 3.79 8.79
CA ILE A 261 -17.82 3.46 10.00
C ILE A 261 -18.57 3.87 11.28
N GLY A 262 -19.43 4.88 11.20
CA GLY A 262 -20.29 5.33 12.30
C GLY A 262 -21.60 4.56 12.47
N GLN A 263 -21.93 3.60 11.59
CA GLN A 263 -23.20 2.87 11.68
C GLN A 263 -23.23 1.92 12.89
N ALA A 264 -24.41 1.72 13.46
CA ALA A 264 -24.59 0.73 14.51
C ALA A 264 -24.61 -0.70 13.94
N GLY A 265 -24.06 -1.64 14.72
CA GLY A 265 -24.08 -3.07 14.41
C GLY A 265 -23.01 -3.53 13.40
N PRO A 266 -22.88 -4.85 13.18
CA PRO A 266 -21.86 -5.44 12.34
C PRO A 266 -21.89 -4.88 10.92
N LEU A 267 -20.75 -4.36 10.43
CA LEU A 267 -20.60 -3.91 9.05
C LEU A 267 -19.15 -4.07 8.58
N THR A 268 -18.99 -4.67 7.40
CA THR A 268 -17.70 -4.69 6.71
C THR A 268 -17.66 -3.59 5.66
N VAL A 269 -16.68 -2.69 5.75
CA VAL A 269 -16.42 -1.61 4.81
C VAL A 269 -15.18 -1.97 4.00
N CYS A 270 -15.39 -2.43 2.78
CA CYS A 270 -14.34 -2.62 1.79
C CYS A 270 -13.94 -1.25 1.22
N VAL A 271 -12.76 -0.74 1.57
CA VAL A 271 -12.24 0.53 1.08
C VAL A 271 -11.59 0.30 -0.28
N ARG A 272 -12.01 1.03 -1.30
CA ARG A 272 -11.39 1.01 -2.63
C ARG A 272 -10.68 2.34 -2.86
N GLY A 273 -9.41 2.28 -3.22
CA GLY A 273 -8.62 3.45 -3.57
C GLY A 273 -8.16 4.25 -2.35
N MET A 274 -7.43 5.32 -2.64
CA MET A 274 -6.81 6.18 -1.64
C MET A 274 -7.75 7.33 -1.29
N ILE A 275 -8.46 7.24 -0.17
CA ILE A 275 -9.52 8.18 0.19
C ILE A 275 -8.97 9.32 1.04
N ALA A 276 -9.16 10.56 0.57
CA ALA A 276 -8.83 11.75 1.35
C ALA A 276 -9.90 12.02 2.41
N LEU A 277 -9.61 11.67 3.66
CA LEU A 277 -10.45 12.02 4.80
C LEU A 277 -10.22 13.50 5.18
N PRO A 278 -11.26 14.22 5.65
CA PRO A 278 -11.08 15.53 6.25
C PRO A 278 -10.06 15.46 7.39
N ALA A 279 -9.30 16.55 7.60
CA ALA A 279 -8.37 16.63 8.71
C ALA A 279 -9.07 16.37 10.07
N GLY A 280 -8.37 15.67 10.96
CA GLY A 280 -8.86 15.23 12.25
C GLY A 280 -9.10 13.73 12.34
N MET A 281 -9.73 13.33 13.43
CA MET A 281 -10.01 11.95 13.78
C MET A 281 -11.48 11.62 13.61
N HIS A 282 -11.77 10.48 12.99
CA HIS A 282 -13.13 10.07 12.60
C HIS A 282 -13.59 8.85 13.39
N ASP A 283 -14.72 8.98 14.08
CA ASP A 283 -15.20 7.97 15.02
C ASP A 283 -15.66 6.68 14.32
N VAL A 284 -15.14 5.54 14.78
CA VAL A 284 -15.52 4.19 14.36
C VAL A 284 -16.40 3.57 15.44
N ALA A 285 -17.59 3.11 15.06
CA ALA A 285 -18.50 2.39 15.94
C ALA A 285 -18.07 0.93 16.17
N SER A 286 -18.71 0.24 17.12
CA SER A 286 -18.47 -1.19 17.36
C SER A 286 -18.82 -2.06 16.14
N ASP A 287 -18.28 -3.27 16.11
CA ASP A 287 -18.58 -4.32 15.13
C ASP A 287 -18.27 -3.86 13.70
N LYS A 288 -17.03 -3.46 13.46
CA LYS A 288 -16.58 -2.98 12.14
C LYS A 288 -15.41 -3.79 11.62
N THR A 289 -15.45 -4.11 10.34
CA THR A 289 -14.25 -4.50 9.59
C THR A 289 -14.03 -3.44 8.53
N ILE A 290 -12.97 -2.64 8.65
CA ILE A 290 -12.58 -1.66 7.65
C ILE A 290 -11.34 -2.23 6.96
N VAL A 291 -11.47 -2.57 5.69
CA VAL A 291 -10.45 -3.35 4.98
C VAL A 291 -10.20 -2.81 3.57
N GLY A 292 -8.94 -2.59 3.22
CA GLY A 292 -8.58 -2.13 1.88
C GLY A 292 -8.70 -3.24 0.82
N ILE A 293 -9.15 -2.88 -0.37
CA ILE A 293 -9.12 -3.72 -1.57
C ILE A 293 -7.75 -3.57 -2.25
N GLY A 294 -7.02 -4.67 -2.39
CA GLY A 294 -5.69 -4.65 -3.00
C GLY A 294 -4.66 -3.88 -2.16
N ALA A 295 -3.55 -3.52 -2.78
CA ALA A 295 -2.40 -2.92 -2.07
C ALA A 295 -2.44 -1.38 -2.00
N ASN A 296 -3.37 -0.72 -2.68
CA ASN A 296 -3.37 0.74 -2.85
C ASN A 296 -4.57 1.43 -2.20
N SER A 297 -5.36 0.70 -1.41
CA SER A 297 -6.55 1.24 -0.76
C SER A 297 -6.22 1.74 0.63
N GLY A 298 -6.80 2.86 1.04
CA GLY A 298 -6.37 3.51 2.28
C GLY A 298 -6.95 4.90 2.54
N PHE A 299 -6.37 5.59 3.52
CA PHE A 299 -6.74 6.94 3.94
C PHE A 299 -5.57 7.94 3.94
N THR A 300 -5.82 9.15 3.43
CA THR A 300 -4.92 10.30 3.55
C THR A 300 -5.60 11.47 4.24
N GLY A 301 -4.84 12.34 4.90
CA GLY A 301 -5.32 13.56 5.54
C GLY A 301 -5.89 13.37 6.95
N GLY A 302 -6.88 12.51 7.12
CA GLY A 302 -7.51 12.20 8.41
C GLY A 302 -7.19 10.79 8.94
N GLY A 303 -7.49 10.55 10.22
CA GLY A 303 -7.28 9.27 10.89
C GLY A 303 -8.57 8.68 11.47
N LEU A 304 -8.48 7.47 12.01
CA LEU A 304 -9.61 6.74 12.61
C LEU A 304 -9.53 6.76 14.13
N ASN A 305 -10.63 7.13 14.80
CA ASN A 305 -10.79 7.06 16.25
C ASN A 305 -11.71 5.89 16.64
N ILE A 306 -11.14 4.82 17.17
CA ILE A 306 -11.86 3.71 17.78
C ILE A 306 -12.01 4.04 19.27
N GLY A 307 -13.05 4.79 19.61
CA GLY A 307 -13.36 5.05 21.00
C GLY A 307 -14.34 6.17 21.26
N LEU A 308 -14.80 6.22 22.50
CA LEU A 308 -15.70 7.25 22.97
C LEU A 308 -14.96 8.60 23.12
N PRO A 309 -15.72 9.72 23.22
CA PRO A 309 -15.17 11.00 23.65
C PRO A 309 -14.42 10.87 24.97
N VAL A 310 -13.34 11.65 25.11
CA VAL A 310 -12.50 11.61 26.29
C VAL A 310 -13.27 12.07 27.53
N ASP A 311 -13.27 11.23 28.56
CA ASP A 311 -13.76 11.57 29.90
C ASP A 311 -12.78 11.02 30.96
N ASN A 312 -12.09 11.93 31.65
CA ASN A 312 -11.12 11.55 32.69
C ASN A 312 -11.78 11.09 33.99
N ALA A 313 -13.08 11.31 34.19
CA ALA A 313 -13.82 10.83 35.35
C ALA A 313 -14.17 9.34 35.24
N VAL A 314 -14.24 8.79 34.02
CA VAL A 314 -14.51 7.38 33.78
C VAL A 314 -13.23 6.57 33.98
N THR A 315 -13.20 5.71 35.00
CA THR A 315 -12.03 4.89 35.38
C THR A 315 -12.28 3.38 35.24
N ALA A 316 -13.45 3.00 34.72
CA ALA A 316 -13.83 1.63 34.40
C ALA A 316 -14.51 1.58 33.02
N PRO A 317 -14.44 0.44 32.31
CA PRO A 317 -15.07 0.30 31.00
C PRO A 317 -16.58 0.60 31.07
N PRO A 318 -17.07 1.61 30.34
CA PRO A 318 -18.50 1.84 30.23
C PRO A 318 -19.15 0.75 29.38
N ALA A 319 -20.44 0.49 29.58
CA ALA A 319 -21.17 -0.56 28.86
C ALA A 319 -21.20 -0.35 27.33
N ASN A 320 -21.04 0.89 26.87
CA ASN A 320 -21.01 1.28 25.47
C ASN A 320 -19.59 1.54 24.94
N ALA A 321 -18.54 1.06 25.63
CA ALA A 321 -17.18 1.12 25.09
C ALA A 321 -17.14 0.51 23.68
N VAL A 322 -16.44 1.16 22.74
CA VAL A 322 -16.34 0.68 21.36
C VAL A 322 -15.58 -0.64 21.35
N HIS A 323 -16.07 -1.63 20.60
CA HIS A 323 -15.47 -2.95 20.60
C HIS A 323 -15.63 -3.70 19.31
N ASN A 324 -14.85 -4.78 19.16
CA ASN A 324 -14.94 -5.71 18.05
C ASN A 324 -14.70 -5.00 16.70
N VAL A 325 -13.50 -4.44 16.53
CA VAL A 325 -13.12 -3.66 15.34
C VAL A 325 -11.88 -4.25 14.67
N ILE A 326 -11.91 -4.37 13.35
CA ILE A 326 -10.78 -4.80 12.51
C ILE A 326 -10.42 -3.66 11.56
N ILE A 327 -9.14 -3.26 11.55
CA ILE A 327 -8.56 -2.30 10.60
C ILE A 327 -7.47 -3.03 9.82
N ARG A 328 -7.66 -3.23 8.51
CA ARG A 328 -6.84 -4.20 7.80
C ARG A 328 -6.49 -3.84 6.36
N ASN A 329 -5.27 -4.13 5.93
CA ASN A 329 -4.87 -3.98 4.52
C ASN A 329 -5.08 -2.56 3.96
N LEU A 330 -4.86 -1.54 4.81
CA LEU A 330 -5.03 -0.14 4.44
C LEU A 330 -3.70 0.59 4.43
N VAL A 331 -3.55 1.46 3.46
CA VAL A 331 -2.50 2.48 3.39
C VAL A 331 -2.94 3.69 4.21
N PHE A 332 -2.09 4.22 5.09
CA PHE A 332 -2.31 5.48 5.80
C PHE A 332 -1.20 6.48 5.44
N ARG A 333 -1.57 7.67 4.98
CA ARG A 333 -0.64 8.74 4.59
C ARG A 333 -1.06 10.08 5.19
N ASP A 334 -0.09 10.94 5.48
CA ASP A 334 -0.28 12.38 5.70
C ASP A 334 -1.42 12.74 6.67
N TRP A 335 -1.64 11.92 7.69
CA TRP A 335 -2.70 12.16 8.67
C TRP A 335 -2.34 13.36 9.55
N SER A 336 -3.34 14.19 9.86
CA SER A 336 -3.16 15.46 10.55
C SER A 336 -3.02 15.34 12.08
N ASP A 337 -3.37 14.20 12.66
CA ASP A 337 -3.28 13.91 14.09
C ASP A 337 -2.63 12.53 14.32
N ASP A 338 -3.41 11.48 14.64
CA ASP A 338 -2.99 10.07 14.61
C ASP A 338 -3.53 9.37 13.34
N ALA A 339 -2.90 8.29 12.86
CA ALA A 339 -3.52 7.48 11.78
C ALA A 339 -4.62 6.59 12.36
N ILE A 340 -4.32 5.87 13.44
CA ILE A 340 -5.27 5.03 14.17
C ILE A 340 -5.13 5.34 15.67
N ASN A 341 -6.21 5.80 16.29
CA ASN A 341 -6.31 5.99 17.74
C ASN A 341 -7.32 5.00 18.32
N VAL A 342 -6.95 4.31 19.38
CA VAL A 342 -7.84 3.43 20.17
C VAL A 342 -7.90 3.95 21.59
N GLN A 343 -9.07 4.37 22.05
CA GLN A 343 -9.19 5.04 23.35
C GLN A 343 -10.48 4.74 24.12
N MET A 344 -10.50 5.21 25.37
CA MET A 344 -11.67 5.20 26.25
C MET A 344 -12.27 3.80 26.43
N PHE A 345 -11.43 2.90 26.92
CA PHE A 345 -11.73 1.49 27.22
C PHE A 345 -12.14 0.65 26.01
N SER A 346 -11.89 1.13 24.80
CA SER A 346 -12.19 0.35 23.59
C SER A 346 -11.42 -0.96 23.56
N HIS A 347 -12.04 -2.02 23.07
CA HIS A 347 -11.48 -3.36 23.24
C HIS A 347 -11.80 -4.35 22.14
N HIS A 348 -11.01 -5.43 22.05
CA HIS A 348 -11.15 -6.44 20.99
C HIS A 348 -10.98 -5.76 19.62
N VAL A 349 -9.76 -5.28 19.38
CA VAL A 349 -9.39 -4.58 18.16
C VAL A 349 -8.22 -5.29 17.49
N TRP A 350 -8.31 -5.50 16.17
CA TRP A 350 -7.26 -6.10 15.37
C TRP A 350 -6.79 -5.13 14.28
N ILE A 351 -5.54 -4.71 14.34
CA ILE A 351 -4.91 -3.80 13.39
C ILE A 351 -3.86 -4.59 12.61
N ASP A 352 -4.18 -4.96 11.38
CA ASP A 352 -3.46 -6.01 10.63
C ASP A 352 -3.06 -5.63 9.21
N HIS A 353 -1.84 -5.95 8.76
CA HIS A 353 -1.42 -5.78 7.36
C HIS A 353 -1.59 -4.35 6.80
N ASN A 354 -1.47 -3.32 7.64
CA ASN A 354 -1.54 -1.93 7.18
C ASN A 354 -0.15 -1.38 6.85
N ASP A 355 -0.11 -0.35 6.01
CA ASP A 355 1.10 0.38 5.68
C ASP A 355 0.92 1.85 6.11
N LEU A 356 1.74 2.34 7.05
CA LEU A 356 1.56 3.67 7.66
C LEU A 356 2.84 4.50 7.55
N SER A 357 2.72 5.70 6.99
CA SER A 357 3.87 6.62 6.84
C SER A 357 3.50 8.09 6.72
N SER A 358 4.48 8.97 6.97
CA SER A 358 4.42 10.40 6.64
C SER A 358 3.35 11.23 7.38
N GLY A 359 2.82 10.77 8.50
CA GLY A 359 1.86 11.57 9.27
C GLY A 359 2.46 12.48 10.35
N TYR A 360 1.57 13.14 11.09
CA TYR A 360 1.90 14.21 12.04
C TYR A 360 2.21 13.75 13.47
N ASP A 361 1.27 13.09 14.16
CA ASP A 361 1.44 12.57 15.53
C ASP A 361 1.73 11.07 15.58
N GLY A 362 0.85 10.22 16.10
CA GLY A 362 1.04 8.79 16.23
C GLY A 362 0.65 8.02 14.96
N ALA A 363 1.38 6.97 14.59
CA ALA A 363 0.86 6.02 13.60
C ALA A 363 -0.25 5.17 14.22
N ILE A 364 0.03 4.54 15.37
CA ILE A 364 -0.96 3.78 16.14
C ILE A 364 -0.86 4.12 17.62
N ASP A 365 -1.87 4.81 18.12
CA ASP A 365 -1.97 5.20 19.53
C ASP A 365 -3.06 4.39 20.24
N ILE A 366 -2.71 3.75 21.35
CA ILE A 366 -3.62 2.95 22.17
C ILE A 366 -3.56 3.48 23.60
N LYS A 367 -4.65 4.05 24.10
CA LYS A 367 -4.65 4.81 25.35
C LYS A 367 -5.93 4.63 26.17
N ARG A 368 -5.93 5.16 27.40
CA ARG A 368 -7.13 5.36 28.23
C ARG A 368 -7.91 4.07 28.48
N GLY A 369 -7.24 3.07 29.02
CA GLY A 369 -7.83 1.80 29.45
C GLY A 369 -8.23 0.84 28.34
N SER A 370 -7.97 1.16 27.07
CA SER A 370 -8.22 0.25 25.94
C SER A 370 -7.51 -1.09 26.14
N SER A 371 -8.09 -2.21 25.71
CA SER A 371 -7.56 -3.55 26.05
C SER A 371 -7.94 -4.63 25.03
N TYR A 372 -7.26 -5.77 25.05
CA TYR A 372 -7.53 -6.90 24.14
C TYR A 372 -7.30 -6.52 22.69
N ILE A 373 -6.08 -6.06 22.39
CA ILE A 373 -5.73 -5.52 21.07
C ILE A 373 -4.56 -6.30 20.48
N THR A 374 -4.59 -6.51 19.17
CA THR A 374 -3.49 -7.11 18.41
C THR A 374 -3.12 -6.19 17.26
N VAL A 375 -1.84 -5.85 17.19
CA VAL A 375 -1.21 -5.08 16.11
C VAL A 375 -0.26 -6.03 15.40
N SER A 376 -0.62 -6.46 14.19
CA SER A 376 0.13 -7.50 13.49
C SER A 376 0.41 -7.20 12.04
N TRP A 377 1.56 -7.67 11.54
CA TRP A 377 1.89 -7.60 10.11
C TRP A 377 1.83 -6.19 9.51
N ASN A 378 1.89 -5.12 10.31
CA ASN A 378 1.88 -3.75 9.78
C ASN A 378 3.30 -3.35 9.37
N HIS A 379 3.42 -2.51 8.34
CA HIS A 379 4.67 -1.83 7.97
C HIS A 379 4.56 -0.36 8.33
N THR A 380 5.42 0.09 9.23
CA THR A 380 5.52 1.51 9.61
C THR A 380 6.86 2.05 9.19
N HIS A 381 6.87 3.18 8.46
CA HIS A 381 8.10 3.75 7.93
C HIS A 381 7.98 5.27 7.73
N HIS A 382 9.11 5.96 7.54
CA HIS A 382 9.14 7.41 7.28
C HIS A 382 8.29 8.23 8.26
N HIS A 383 8.35 7.86 9.54
CA HIS A 383 7.55 8.47 10.58
C HIS A 383 8.28 8.39 11.93
N THR A 384 8.10 9.40 12.79
CA THR A 384 8.93 9.55 13.99
C THR A 384 8.28 9.02 15.26
N LYS A 385 7.03 9.42 15.57
CA LYS A 385 6.31 9.03 16.77
C LYS A 385 5.45 7.81 16.45
N ASN A 386 6.05 6.63 16.39
CA ASN A 386 5.38 5.49 15.75
C ASN A 386 4.16 4.94 16.51
N MET A 387 4.35 4.25 17.64
CA MET A 387 3.26 3.60 18.37
C MET A 387 3.31 3.88 19.87
N LEU A 388 2.32 4.58 20.40
CA LEU A 388 2.19 4.85 21.83
C LEU A 388 1.15 3.91 22.48
N LEU A 389 1.53 3.28 23.59
CA LEU A 389 0.64 2.48 24.42
C LEU A 389 0.61 3.09 25.84
N GLY A 390 -0.46 3.83 26.14
CA GLY A 390 -0.60 4.59 27.38
C GLY A 390 0.03 5.99 27.27
N HIS A 391 -0.82 7.02 27.30
CA HIS A 391 -0.45 8.38 26.89
C HIS A 391 0.28 9.22 27.96
N ASP A 392 -0.02 9.02 29.24
CA ASP A 392 0.44 9.88 30.34
C ASP A 392 0.83 9.02 31.56
N ASP A 393 1.99 9.29 32.16
CA ASP A 393 2.50 8.61 33.37
C ASP A 393 1.59 8.79 34.60
N LYS A 394 0.60 9.68 34.55
CA LYS A 394 -0.38 9.95 35.61
C LYS A 394 -1.74 9.31 35.37
N ASN A 395 -1.93 8.60 34.25
CA ASN A 395 -3.23 8.02 33.87
C ASN A 395 -3.49 6.62 34.46
N GLY A 396 -2.81 6.26 35.56
CA GLY A 396 -2.89 4.92 36.14
C GLY A 396 -4.31 4.50 36.54
N ALA A 397 -5.19 5.44 36.88
CA ALA A 397 -6.59 5.14 37.23
C ALA A 397 -7.37 4.47 36.09
N GLN A 398 -7.07 4.83 34.83
CA GLN A 398 -7.67 4.18 33.66
C GLN A 398 -6.81 3.02 33.15
N ASP A 399 -5.47 3.12 33.22
CA ASP A 399 -4.58 2.24 32.47
C ASP A 399 -4.08 1.00 33.25
N ILE A 400 -4.00 1.05 34.59
CA ILE A 400 -3.52 -0.08 35.41
C ILE A 400 -4.48 -1.27 35.30
N GLY A 401 -3.93 -2.46 35.04
CA GLY A 401 -4.69 -3.70 34.83
C GLY A 401 -5.39 -3.79 33.47
N ARG A 402 -5.12 -2.84 32.57
CA ARG A 402 -5.65 -2.75 31.20
C ARG A 402 -4.49 -2.71 30.20
N LEU A 403 -4.71 -2.17 29.00
CA LEU A 403 -3.68 -2.05 27.97
C LEU A 403 -3.04 -3.41 27.61
N LYS A 404 -3.86 -4.47 27.59
CA LYS A 404 -3.47 -5.82 27.16
C LYS A 404 -3.32 -5.84 25.64
N VAL A 405 -2.10 -5.68 25.14
CA VAL A 405 -1.82 -5.52 23.70
C VAL A 405 -0.73 -6.48 23.22
N THR A 406 -0.92 -7.06 22.04
CA THR A 406 0.06 -7.90 21.35
C THR A 406 0.57 -7.18 20.11
N TYR A 407 1.89 -7.18 19.91
CA TYR A 407 2.55 -6.69 18.70
C TYR A 407 3.30 -7.87 18.08
N HIS A 408 2.92 -8.32 16.87
CA HIS A 408 3.66 -9.39 16.22
C HIS A 408 3.82 -9.26 14.72
N HIS A 409 4.98 -9.71 14.21
CA HIS A 409 5.28 -9.71 12.77
C HIS A 409 5.19 -8.33 12.11
N ASN A 410 5.28 -7.24 12.88
CA ASN A 410 5.32 -5.89 12.34
C ASN A 410 6.73 -5.56 11.82
N TRP A 411 6.79 -4.72 10.80
CA TRP A 411 8.01 -4.13 10.28
C TRP A 411 8.15 -2.68 10.75
N PHE A 412 9.06 -2.47 11.70
CA PHE A 412 9.45 -1.16 12.21
C PHE A 412 10.66 -0.64 11.41
N ASP A 413 10.40 0.00 10.26
CA ASP A 413 11.41 0.39 9.28
C ASP A 413 11.83 1.86 9.42
N ARG A 414 13.02 2.09 9.99
CA ARG A 414 13.62 3.43 10.15
C ARG A 414 12.68 4.42 10.84
N THR A 415 11.91 3.94 11.80
CA THR A 415 11.10 4.75 12.71
C THR A 415 11.91 5.03 13.97
N PRO A 416 12.38 6.27 14.22
CA PRO A 416 13.30 6.55 15.32
C PRO A 416 12.84 6.02 16.69
N GLN A 417 11.59 6.30 17.08
CA GLN A 417 11.12 6.05 18.45
C GLN A 417 9.71 5.46 18.51
N ARG A 418 9.34 4.99 19.70
CA ARG A 418 8.02 4.42 20.04
C ARG A 418 7.69 3.16 19.23
N ASN A 419 8.50 2.11 19.34
CA ASN A 419 8.29 0.87 18.58
C ASN A 419 7.98 -0.36 19.47
N PRO A 420 6.92 -0.40 20.29
CA PRO A 420 6.11 0.69 20.80
C PRO A 420 6.75 1.33 22.05
N ARG A 421 6.17 2.46 22.48
CA ARG A 421 6.42 3.05 23.80
C ARG A 421 5.25 2.74 24.74
N VAL A 422 5.51 2.02 25.82
CA VAL A 422 4.52 1.35 26.66
C VAL A 422 4.49 1.91 28.07
N ARG A 423 3.29 2.10 28.61
CA ARG A 423 3.02 2.46 30.01
C ARG A 423 1.90 1.61 30.58
N PHE A 424 2.03 1.23 31.85
CA PHE A 424 1.07 0.46 32.67
C PHE A 424 0.62 -0.92 32.19
N GLY A 425 0.56 -1.16 30.87
CA GLY A 425 0.14 -2.43 30.30
C GLY A 425 0.98 -3.58 30.84
N GLU A 426 0.31 -4.62 31.31
CA GLU A 426 0.95 -5.78 31.93
C GLU A 426 0.07 -7.01 31.77
N PRO A 427 0.48 -8.06 31.03
CA PRO A 427 1.63 -8.04 30.13
C PRO A 427 1.29 -7.39 28.79
N VAL A 428 2.31 -6.79 28.17
CA VAL A 428 2.33 -6.44 26.73
C VAL A 428 3.27 -7.43 26.04
N HIS A 429 2.80 -8.07 24.98
CA HIS A 429 3.55 -9.13 24.31
C HIS A 429 4.03 -8.68 22.95
N LEU A 430 5.34 -8.71 22.73
CA LEU A 430 6.00 -8.25 21.51
C LEU A 430 6.84 -9.39 20.94
N PHE A 431 6.37 -10.02 19.86
CA PHE A 431 7.07 -11.18 19.31
C PHE A 431 7.16 -11.24 17.79
N ASN A 432 8.22 -11.90 17.27
CA ASN A 432 8.49 -12.05 15.84
C ASN A 432 8.42 -10.73 15.03
N ASN A 433 8.68 -9.57 15.63
CA ASN A 433 8.74 -8.31 14.89
C ASN A 433 10.13 -8.08 14.29
N TYR A 434 10.19 -7.32 13.21
CA TYR A 434 11.44 -6.88 12.60
C TYR A 434 11.66 -5.39 12.83
N TYR A 435 12.74 -5.08 13.54
CA TYR A 435 13.20 -3.73 13.85
C TYR A 435 14.43 -3.42 13.02
N PHE A 436 14.36 -2.35 12.22
CA PHE A 436 15.42 -2.01 11.29
C PHE A 436 15.78 -0.52 11.37
N ARG A 437 17.02 -0.22 11.76
CA ARG A 437 17.57 1.14 11.77
C ARG A 437 16.72 2.15 12.56
N ASN A 438 16.18 1.73 13.70
CA ASN A 438 15.54 2.64 14.65
C ASN A 438 16.64 3.38 15.41
N SER A 439 16.71 4.70 15.21
CA SER A 439 17.81 5.58 15.65
C SER A 439 17.59 6.27 17.00
N ASP A 440 16.71 5.71 17.83
CA ASP A 440 16.49 6.17 19.20
C ASP A 440 16.18 4.93 20.04
N VAL A 441 14.92 4.49 20.06
CA VAL A 441 14.51 3.30 20.83
C VAL A 441 13.58 2.38 20.02
N GLY A 442 13.83 1.07 20.13
CA GLY A 442 12.91 0.03 19.73
C GLY A 442 11.73 -0.02 20.71
N VAL A 443 11.74 -0.98 21.62
CA VAL A 443 10.70 -1.15 22.65
C VAL A 443 11.05 -0.33 23.88
N ALA A 444 10.15 0.55 24.33
CA ALA A 444 10.30 1.28 25.60
C ALA A 444 9.21 0.87 26.59
N CYS A 445 9.60 0.29 27.73
CA CYS A 445 8.72 -0.20 28.79
C CYS A 445 8.81 0.71 30.00
N GLN A 446 7.78 1.50 30.26
CA GLN A 446 7.78 2.56 31.26
C GLN A 446 6.61 2.42 32.24
N ALA A 447 6.61 3.27 33.28
CA ALA A 447 5.50 3.45 34.21
C ALA A 447 4.90 2.12 34.72
N ASN A 448 5.78 1.25 35.23
CA ASN A 448 5.43 -0.08 35.74
C ASN A 448 4.70 -1.02 34.75
N SER A 449 4.75 -0.75 33.45
CA SER A 449 4.39 -1.74 32.43
C SER A 449 5.24 -3.00 32.58
N GLY A 450 4.75 -4.14 32.09
CA GLY A 450 5.58 -5.32 31.91
C GLY A 450 5.50 -5.82 30.47
N CYS A 451 6.64 -5.79 29.80
CA CYS A 451 6.77 -6.22 28.42
C CYS A 451 7.46 -7.58 28.32
N VAL A 452 6.87 -8.51 27.58
CA VAL A 452 7.61 -9.69 27.09
C VAL A 452 8.03 -9.42 25.66
N VAL A 453 9.34 -9.31 25.44
CA VAL A 453 9.95 -9.04 24.14
C VAL A 453 10.67 -10.30 23.69
N GLU A 454 10.07 -11.09 22.80
CA GLU A 454 10.62 -12.40 22.44
C GLU A 454 10.57 -12.80 20.97
N GLY A 455 11.57 -13.52 20.47
CA GLY A 455 11.57 -13.97 19.08
C GLY A 455 11.74 -12.86 18.04
N ASN A 456 12.09 -11.63 18.43
CA ASN A 456 12.20 -10.50 17.50
C ASN A 456 13.58 -10.44 16.84
N HIS A 457 13.66 -9.74 15.70
CA HIS A 457 14.90 -9.46 15.00
C HIS A 457 15.20 -7.95 15.02
N PHE A 458 16.31 -7.55 15.63
CA PHE A 458 16.77 -6.16 15.73
C PHE A 458 18.05 -5.97 14.92
N GLU A 459 17.99 -5.15 13.87
CA GLU A 459 19.11 -4.88 12.97
C GLU A 459 19.44 -3.38 12.94
N ASN A 460 20.65 -3.02 13.40
CA ASN A 460 21.11 -1.63 13.54
C ASN A 460 20.17 -0.75 14.38
N VAL A 461 19.71 -1.26 15.52
CA VAL A 461 18.81 -0.53 16.43
C VAL A 461 19.60 0.00 17.62
N GLU A 462 19.60 1.33 17.81
CA GLU A 462 20.44 1.99 18.83
C GLU A 462 20.15 1.47 20.24
N GLU A 463 18.91 1.59 20.71
CA GLU A 463 18.43 1.00 21.96
C GLU A 463 17.30 -0.02 21.68
N PRO A 464 17.60 -1.31 21.49
CA PRO A 464 16.58 -2.30 21.08
C PRO A 464 15.42 -2.44 22.05
N VAL A 465 15.72 -2.49 23.35
CA VAL A 465 14.74 -2.57 24.43
C VAL A 465 15.23 -1.76 25.62
N SER A 466 14.36 -0.92 26.18
CA SER A 466 14.63 -0.10 27.35
C SER A 466 13.50 -0.19 28.35
N ASN A 467 13.81 -0.30 29.64
CA ASN A 467 12.83 -0.16 30.71
C ASN A 467 12.88 1.19 31.46
N HIS A 468 13.71 2.14 31.01
CA HIS A 468 13.94 3.42 31.69
C HIS A 468 14.03 4.63 30.75
N TYR A 469 13.78 4.43 29.44
CA TYR A 469 13.71 5.48 28.43
C TYR A 469 12.74 6.60 28.83
N ALA A 470 13.21 7.83 29.07
CA ALA A 470 12.41 9.05 29.20
C ALA A 470 11.14 8.96 30.10
N GLY A 471 11.27 8.47 31.34
CA GLY A 471 10.19 8.48 32.35
C GLY A 471 10.39 7.44 33.47
N PRO A 472 9.40 7.21 34.35
CA PRO A 472 9.48 6.18 35.38
C PRO A 472 9.69 4.79 34.77
N ALA A 473 10.47 3.96 35.45
CA ALA A 473 10.83 2.65 34.92
C ALA A 473 9.63 1.70 34.80
N GLY A 474 9.67 0.85 33.78
CA GLY A 474 8.83 -0.34 33.65
C GLY A 474 9.58 -1.61 34.02
N ARG A 475 9.04 -2.74 33.59
CA ARG A 475 9.61 -4.08 33.70
C ARG A 475 9.64 -4.70 32.31
N CYS A 476 10.65 -5.52 32.03
CA CYS A 476 10.63 -6.32 30.81
C CYS A 476 11.40 -7.63 30.95
N VAL A 477 10.99 -8.60 30.14
CA VAL A 477 11.71 -9.85 29.90
C VAL A 477 12.02 -9.91 28.41
N ALA A 478 13.31 -9.85 28.07
CA ALA A 478 13.78 -10.03 26.70
C ALA A 478 14.37 -11.45 26.55
N ARG A 479 13.81 -12.28 25.66
CA ARG A 479 14.27 -13.66 25.45
C ARG A 479 14.21 -14.08 23.99
N ASN A 480 15.11 -14.95 23.55
CA ASN A 480 15.11 -15.48 22.17
C ASN A 480 15.07 -14.40 21.07
N ASN A 481 15.68 -13.23 21.27
CA ASN A 481 15.77 -12.18 20.25
C ASN A 481 17.12 -12.29 19.51
N VAL A 482 17.14 -11.84 18.26
CA VAL A 482 18.35 -11.72 17.44
C VAL A 482 18.74 -10.25 17.33
N PHE A 483 19.99 -9.94 17.65
CA PHE A 483 20.57 -8.59 17.53
C PHE A 483 21.72 -8.63 16.52
N THR A 484 21.62 -7.87 15.43
CA THR A 484 22.61 -7.84 14.34
C THR A 484 23.03 -6.43 13.97
N GLY A 485 24.17 -6.31 13.28
CA GLY A 485 24.73 -5.02 12.89
C GLY A 485 25.16 -4.18 14.09
N GLU A 486 24.78 -2.90 14.09
CA GLU A 486 25.08 -1.95 15.17
C GLU A 486 24.05 -1.97 16.32
N SER A 487 23.22 -3.02 16.41
CA SER A 487 22.20 -3.09 17.46
C SER A 487 22.81 -3.11 18.86
N GLY A 488 22.25 -2.30 19.76
CA GLY A 488 22.57 -2.32 21.19
C GLY A 488 22.19 -3.64 21.88
N GLN A 489 22.31 -3.68 23.20
CA GLN A 489 21.79 -4.78 24.02
C GLN A 489 20.51 -4.34 24.73
N PRO A 490 19.57 -5.26 25.02
CA PRO A 490 18.36 -4.91 25.75
C PRO A 490 18.69 -4.56 27.21
N ASP A 491 18.14 -3.46 27.73
CA ASP A 491 18.07 -3.20 29.16
C ASP A 491 16.71 -3.64 29.72
N CYS A 492 16.71 -4.78 30.39
CA CYS A 492 15.54 -5.36 30.99
C CYS A 492 15.78 -5.84 32.41
N SER A 493 14.79 -5.59 33.26
CA SER A 493 14.76 -6.07 34.64
C SER A 493 13.32 -6.26 35.12
N GLY A 494 13.19 -6.96 36.26
CA GLY A 494 11.91 -7.30 36.86
C GLY A 494 11.34 -8.63 36.38
N ALA A 495 10.08 -8.87 36.72
CA ALA A 495 9.29 -10.01 36.26
C ALA A 495 8.05 -9.49 35.53
N VAL A 496 7.54 -10.26 34.59
CA VAL A 496 6.38 -9.93 33.75
C VAL A 496 5.48 -11.15 33.70
N GLU A 497 4.16 -10.94 33.65
CA GLU A 497 3.20 -12.03 33.51
C GLU A 497 3.37 -12.76 32.15
N GLU A 498 3.31 -14.09 32.15
CA GLU A 498 3.56 -14.90 30.96
C GLU A 498 2.38 -14.83 29.96
N PRO A 499 2.57 -14.37 28.70
CA PRO A 499 1.48 -14.22 27.73
C PRO A 499 0.71 -15.52 27.43
N ARG A 500 1.37 -16.68 27.54
CA ARG A 500 0.75 -18.01 27.36
C ARG A 500 -0.38 -18.32 28.34
N THR A 501 -0.52 -17.58 29.43
CA THR A 501 -1.66 -17.73 30.34
C THR A 501 -2.96 -17.17 29.75
N TYR A 502 -2.88 -16.34 28.70
CA TYR A 502 -4.02 -15.68 28.07
C TYR A 502 -4.41 -16.30 26.72
N TYR A 503 -3.44 -16.71 25.91
CA TYR A 503 -3.69 -17.27 24.59
C TYR A 503 -2.52 -18.14 24.11
N ASP A 504 -2.80 -19.02 23.15
CA ASP A 504 -1.79 -19.81 22.47
C ASP A 504 -1.09 -19.03 21.35
N TYR A 505 0.21 -19.26 21.18
CA TYR A 505 1.00 -18.74 20.06
C TYR A 505 2.22 -19.61 19.80
N VAL A 506 2.72 -19.51 18.56
CA VAL A 506 3.97 -20.14 18.10
C VAL A 506 4.96 -19.04 17.80
N LEU A 507 6.20 -19.21 18.28
CA LEU A 507 7.32 -18.36 17.89
C LEU A 507 7.95 -18.91 16.63
N ASP A 508 8.34 -18.01 15.74
CA ASP A 508 9.15 -18.38 14.60
C ASP A 508 10.61 -18.47 15.07
N ASP A 509 11.46 -19.08 14.24
CA ASP A 509 12.90 -18.90 14.43
C ASP A 509 13.24 -17.40 14.23
N PRO A 510 13.76 -16.69 15.26
CA PRO A 510 14.10 -15.28 15.17
C PRO A 510 15.15 -14.96 14.09
N GLY A 511 15.93 -15.96 13.64
CA GLY A 511 16.82 -15.84 12.48
C GLY A 511 16.09 -15.68 11.14
N THR A 512 14.84 -16.14 11.06
CA THR A 512 14.00 -16.10 9.85
C THR A 512 12.99 -14.95 9.84
N VAL A 513 12.72 -14.35 11.01
CA VAL A 513 11.72 -13.29 11.19
C VAL A 513 11.90 -12.12 10.24
N LYS A 514 13.13 -11.64 10.01
CA LYS A 514 13.39 -10.58 9.02
C LYS A 514 12.81 -10.92 7.65
N ALA A 515 13.10 -12.12 7.14
CA ALA A 515 12.64 -12.54 5.82
C ALA A 515 11.12 -12.73 5.76
N ALA A 516 10.54 -13.34 6.81
CA ALA A 516 9.10 -13.54 6.91
C ALA A 516 8.34 -12.20 6.95
N VAL A 517 8.77 -11.27 7.81
CA VAL A 517 8.16 -9.95 7.97
C VAL A 517 8.30 -9.11 6.70
N MET A 518 9.48 -9.05 6.06
CA MET A 518 9.64 -8.32 4.80
C MET A 518 8.78 -8.90 3.66
N ALA A 519 8.46 -10.18 3.69
CA ALA A 519 7.61 -10.81 2.68
C ALA A 519 6.11 -10.60 2.93
N GLY A 520 5.70 -10.59 4.21
CA GLY A 520 4.30 -10.64 4.62
C GLY A 520 3.72 -9.36 5.21
N ALA A 521 4.52 -8.45 5.77
CA ALA A 521 4.00 -7.23 6.38
C ALA A 521 3.57 -6.19 5.35
N GLY A 522 2.61 -5.35 5.75
CA GLY A 522 2.02 -4.30 4.92
C GLY A 522 0.88 -4.80 4.03
N VAL A 523 0.46 -3.90 3.15
CA VAL A 523 -0.71 -4.07 2.27
C VAL A 523 -0.45 -5.02 1.09
N GLY A 524 -1.53 -5.58 0.53
CA GLY A 524 -1.49 -6.47 -0.63
C GLY A 524 -1.03 -7.90 -0.34
N LYS A 525 -0.97 -8.30 0.93
CA LYS A 525 -0.45 -9.62 1.35
C LYS A 525 -1.51 -10.55 1.92
N ILE A 526 -2.68 -10.03 2.26
CA ILE A 526 -3.81 -10.83 2.72
C ILE A 526 -4.44 -11.57 1.54
N ARG A 527 -4.80 -12.85 1.73
CA ARG A 527 -5.43 -13.68 0.68
C ARG A 527 -6.94 -13.51 0.76
N SER A 528 -7.60 -13.29 -0.39
CA SER A 528 -9.06 -13.29 -0.54
C SER A 528 -9.65 -14.67 -0.44
#